data_AF-A0A1Y2T225-F1
#
_entry.id   AF-A0A1Y2T225-F1
#
_cell.length_a   1.000
_cell.length_b   1.000
_cell.length_c   1.000
_cell.angle_alpha   90.00
_cell.angle_beta   90.00
_cell.angle_gamma   90.00
#
_symmetry.space_group_name_H-M   'P 1'
#
loop_
_entity.id
_entity.type
_entity.pdbx_description
1 polymer ?
#
loop_
_entity_poly.entity_id
_entity_poly.type
_entity_poly.pdbx_seq_one_letter_code
_entity_poly.pdbx_strand_id
1 'polypeptide(L)'
;MALMTVRDIDVKGKRVFVRVDFNVPLEDGRITDDTRIRAAVPTIRYLVEQGAVVVLASHLGRPKGKRNEAYSLAPCARRLSELLGRPVVFAPDCIGEEVERLVAEQPPGSVVLLENVRFYPEEEKNDPEFAKKLARLGEIFVNDAFGTAHRAHASTRGVADYMPVRVAGFLMQKEVDTMGKALSDPDRPFVAVIGGAKVSDKILVIENLLTKVDRLIIGGGMANTFLRAKGYATGKSLVEEDRVDTARELLAKGGDKILLPTDLVVASEFRADAEQR
;
A
#
# COMPACT_ATOMS: atom_id res chain seq x y z
N MET A 1 10.57 16.89 -0.95
CA MET A 1 11.74 16.44 -0.16
C MET A 1 12.24 15.17 -0.79
N ALA A 2 13.53 15.10 -1.14
CA ALA A 2 14.11 13.86 -1.64
C ALA A 2 14.22 12.86 -0.47
N LEU A 3 13.64 11.68 -0.64
CA LEU A 3 13.80 10.59 0.33
C LEU A 3 15.22 10.01 0.21
N MET A 4 15.84 9.70 1.34
CA MET A 4 16.99 8.78 1.32
C MET A 4 16.50 7.38 0.97
N THR A 5 17.28 6.67 0.17
CA THR A 5 16.95 5.36 -0.39
C THR A 5 18.00 4.33 -0.04
N VAL A 6 17.73 3.07 -0.36
CA VAL A 6 18.73 1.99 -0.26
C VAL A 6 20.01 2.23 -1.07
N ARG A 7 20.03 3.16 -2.03
CA ARG A 7 21.26 3.53 -2.77
C ARG A 7 22.17 4.49 -2.01
N ASP A 8 21.63 5.17 -1.00
CA ASP A 8 22.34 6.24 -0.30
C ASP A 8 23.06 5.77 0.97
N ILE A 9 23.07 4.46 1.21
CA ILE A 9 23.58 3.85 2.44
C ILE A 9 24.41 2.59 2.15
N ASP A 10 25.38 2.32 3.01
CA ASP A 10 26.14 1.06 2.99
C ASP A 10 25.41 -0.01 3.82
N VAL A 11 25.11 -1.13 3.17
CA VAL A 11 24.37 -2.27 3.74
C VAL A 11 25.22 -3.54 3.86
N LYS A 12 26.48 -3.52 3.41
CA LYS A 12 27.31 -4.71 3.30
C LYS A 12 27.56 -5.33 4.68
N GLY A 13 27.20 -6.60 4.83
CA GLY A 13 27.35 -7.36 6.06
C GLY A 13 26.39 -6.95 7.19
N LYS A 14 25.49 -5.99 6.97
CA LYS A 14 24.54 -5.50 7.98
C LYS A 14 23.21 -6.22 7.88
N ARG A 15 22.52 -6.33 9.02
CA ARG A 15 21.12 -6.79 9.05
C ARG A 15 20.19 -5.65 8.67
N VAL A 16 19.42 -5.84 7.61
CA VAL A 16 18.51 -4.83 7.08
C VAL A 16 17.08 -5.31 7.30
N PHE A 17 16.35 -4.65 8.20
CA PHE A 17 14.93 -4.90 8.40
C PHE A 17 14.14 -4.18 7.30
N VAL A 18 13.45 -4.95 6.46
CA VAL A 18 12.71 -4.44 5.31
C VAL A 18 11.23 -4.69 5.50
N ARG A 19 10.45 -3.62 5.60
CA ARG A 19 8.99 -3.71 5.59
C ARG A 19 8.48 -3.78 4.15
N VAL A 20 7.90 -4.91 3.75
CA VAL A 20 7.38 -5.17 2.39
C VAL A 20 5.90 -5.47 2.39
N ASP A 21 5.16 -5.19 1.31
CA ASP A 21 3.74 -5.54 1.21
C ASP A 21 3.53 -6.91 0.57
N PHE A 22 3.45 -7.98 1.38
CA PHE A 22 3.08 -9.33 0.93
C PHE A 22 1.64 -9.69 1.29
N ASN A 23 0.76 -8.70 1.43
CA ASN A 23 -0.67 -8.96 1.65
C ASN A 23 -1.34 -9.35 0.33
N VAL A 24 -1.09 -10.59 -0.11
CA VAL A 24 -1.58 -11.19 -1.35
C VAL A 24 -2.90 -11.96 -1.13
N PRO A 25 -3.77 -12.06 -2.14
CA PRO A 25 -4.94 -12.92 -2.06
C PRO A 25 -4.51 -14.40 -2.02
N LEU A 26 -5.17 -15.17 -1.15
CA LEU A 26 -4.99 -16.60 -1.01
C LEU A 26 -6.32 -17.34 -1.27
N GLU A 27 -6.24 -18.44 -1.99
CA GLU A 27 -7.28 -19.46 -2.11
C GLU A 27 -6.69 -20.82 -1.75
N ASP A 28 -7.28 -21.49 -0.76
CA ASP A 28 -6.79 -22.79 -0.24
C ASP A 28 -5.29 -22.83 0.07
N GLY A 29 -4.76 -21.73 0.63
CA GLY A 29 -3.35 -21.57 0.99
C GLY A 29 -2.40 -21.34 -0.19
N ARG A 30 -2.94 -21.12 -1.40
CA ARG A 30 -2.19 -20.79 -2.62
C ARG A 30 -2.38 -19.32 -2.99
N ILE A 31 -1.32 -18.71 -3.49
CA ILE A 31 -1.33 -17.32 -3.96
C ILE A 31 -2.02 -17.26 -5.32
N THR A 32 -3.08 -16.47 -5.44
CA THR A 32 -3.79 -16.27 -6.73
C THR A 32 -3.28 -15.06 -7.51
N ASP A 33 -2.67 -14.09 -6.82
CA ASP A 33 -1.98 -12.95 -7.42
C ASP A 33 -0.72 -12.60 -6.61
N ASP A 34 0.44 -12.76 -7.24
CA ASP A 34 1.75 -12.51 -6.65
C ASP A 34 2.35 -11.13 -7.02
N THR A 35 1.56 -10.24 -7.63
CA THR A 35 1.99 -8.92 -8.10
C THR A 35 2.72 -8.13 -7.01
N ARG A 36 2.22 -8.17 -5.77
CA ARG A 36 2.85 -7.46 -4.65
C ARG A 36 4.21 -8.04 -4.24
N ILE A 37 4.37 -9.36 -4.34
CA ILE A 37 5.66 -10.02 -4.07
C ILE A 37 6.67 -9.61 -5.15
N ARG A 38 6.28 -9.69 -6.43
CA ARG A 38 7.11 -9.26 -7.56
C ARG A 38 7.53 -7.80 -7.45
N ALA A 39 6.64 -6.93 -6.97
CA ALA A 39 6.92 -5.51 -6.81
C ALA A 39 8.04 -5.20 -5.79
N ALA A 40 8.22 -6.04 -4.77
CA ALA A 40 9.29 -5.88 -3.76
C ALA A 40 10.64 -6.51 -4.17
N VAL A 41 10.65 -7.40 -5.17
CA VAL A 41 11.86 -8.11 -5.64
C VAL A 41 13.02 -7.16 -5.98
N PRO A 42 12.83 -6.02 -6.66
CA PRO A 42 13.95 -5.12 -6.98
C PRO A 42 14.73 -4.64 -5.75
N THR A 43 14.03 -4.24 -4.69
CA THR A 43 14.66 -3.79 -3.44
C THR A 43 15.40 -4.93 -2.75
N ILE A 44 14.75 -6.10 -2.64
CA ILE A 44 15.31 -7.28 -1.98
C ILE A 44 16.58 -7.74 -2.71
N ARG A 45 16.50 -7.86 -4.05
CA ARG A 45 17.62 -8.29 -4.88
C ARG A 45 18.81 -7.35 -4.76
N TYR A 46 18.57 -6.04 -4.80
CA TYR A 46 19.63 -5.05 -4.62
C TYR A 46 20.33 -5.20 -3.27
N LEU A 47 19.59 -5.28 -2.16
CA LEU A 47 20.18 -5.42 -0.82
C LEU A 47 21.01 -6.69 -0.70
N VAL A 48 20.50 -7.80 -1.25
CA VAL A 48 21.21 -9.09 -1.30
C VAL A 48 22.51 -9.01 -2.11
N GLU A 49 22.47 -8.38 -3.30
CA GLU A 49 23.65 -8.19 -4.16
C GLU A 49 24.70 -7.27 -3.52
N GLN A 50 24.27 -6.31 -2.69
CA GLN A 50 25.15 -5.50 -1.87
C GLN A 50 25.67 -6.22 -0.61
N GLY A 51 25.30 -7.49 -0.41
CA GLY A 51 25.78 -8.32 0.69
C GLY A 51 25.11 -8.03 2.04
N ALA A 52 23.90 -7.50 2.05
CA ALA A 52 23.11 -7.37 3.28
C ALA A 52 22.57 -8.73 3.75
N VAL A 53 22.29 -8.85 5.05
CA VAL A 53 21.41 -9.89 5.59
C VAL A 53 20.00 -9.30 5.62
N VAL A 54 19.12 -9.73 4.71
CA VAL A 54 17.80 -9.13 4.53
C VAL A 54 16.77 -9.81 5.43
N VAL A 55 16.13 -9.04 6.31
CA VAL A 55 15.08 -9.50 7.23
C VAL A 55 13.75 -8.85 6.84
N LEU A 56 12.88 -9.62 6.20
CA LEU A 56 11.61 -9.15 5.66
C LEU A 56 10.50 -9.27 6.68
N ALA A 57 9.71 -8.21 6.83
CA ALA A 57 8.48 -8.19 7.61
C ALA A 57 7.29 -7.80 6.73
N SER A 58 6.18 -8.52 6.87
CA SER A 58 4.91 -8.18 6.23
C SER A 58 3.74 -8.55 7.12
N HIS A 59 2.57 -8.04 6.75
CA HIS A 59 1.29 -8.56 7.21
C HIS A 59 0.63 -9.36 6.09
N LEU A 60 -0.30 -10.23 6.48
CA LEU A 60 -1.22 -10.90 5.56
C LEU A 60 -2.62 -10.92 6.18
N GLY A 61 -3.61 -10.43 5.44
CA GLY A 61 -5.00 -10.39 5.87
C GLY A 61 -5.23 -9.67 7.21
N ARG A 62 -6.19 -10.20 7.98
CA ARG A 62 -6.67 -9.60 9.25
C ARG A 62 -6.84 -10.68 10.33
N PRO A 63 -5.74 -11.20 10.89
CA PRO A 63 -5.77 -12.26 11.91
C PRO A 63 -6.26 -11.79 13.30
N LYS A 64 -6.49 -10.49 13.50
CA LYS A 64 -7.00 -9.88 14.76
C LYS A 64 -6.09 -10.16 15.97
N GLY A 65 -4.77 -10.09 15.80
CA GLY A 65 -3.81 -10.27 16.89
C GLY A 65 -3.77 -11.68 17.46
N LYS A 66 -4.07 -12.69 16.63
CA LYS A 66 -3.96 -14.11 17.01
C LYS A 66 -3.31 -14.89 15.88
N ARG A 67 -2.42 -15.82 16.23
CA ARG A 67 -1.83 -16.75 15.26
C ARG A 67 -2.94 -17.55 14.57
N ASN A 68 -2.87 -17.60 13.25
CA ASN A 68 -3.81 -18.34 12.41
C ASN A 68 -3.09 -18.76 11.12
N GLU A 69 -2.95 -20.06 10.91
CA GLU A 69 -2.25 -20.65 9.77
C GLU A 69 -2.79 -20.20 8.41
N ALA A 70 -4.09 -19.87 8.30
CA ALA A 70 -4.68 -19.32 7.08
C ALA A 70 -4.11 -17.95 6.68
N TYR A 71 -3.46 -17.25 7.61
CA TYR A 71 -2.79 -15.97 7.41
C TYR A 71 -1.27 -16.07 7.60
N SER A 72 -0.69 -17.28 7.58
CA SER A 72 0.77 -17.44 7.60
C SER A 72 1.41 -16.92 6.32
N LEU A 73 2.62 -16.36 6.44
CA LEU A 73 3.44 -15.92 5.31
C LEU A 73 4.25 -17.05 4.65
N ALA A 74 4.13 -18.30 5.12
CA ALA A 74 4.86 -19.44 4.55
C ALA A 74 4.67 -19.60 3.02
N PRO A 75 3.47 -19.43 2.42
CA PRO A 75 3.32 -19.45 0.97
C PRO A 75 4.09 -18.33 0.26
N CYS A 76 4.19 -17.16 0.89
CA CYS A 76 4.94 -16.02 0.36
C CYS A 76 6.45 -16.28 0.38
N ALA A 77 6.98 -16.92 1.42
CA ALA A 77 8.40 -17.32 1.48
C ALA A 77 8.77 -18.24 0.31
N ARG A 78 7.95 -19.26 0.05
CA ARG A 78 8.15 -20.19 -1.07
C ARG A 78 8.14 -19.46 -2.41
N ARG A 79 7.11 -18.62 -2.65
CA ARG A 79 7.01 -17.86 -3.90
C ARG A 79 8.16 -16.87 -4.09
N LEU A 80 8.58 -16.20 -3.02
CA LEU A 80 9.72 -15.30 -3.08
C LEU A 80 11.02 -16.05 -3.39
N SER A 81 11.21 -17.25 -2.84
CA SER A 81 12.35 -18.11 -3.14
C SER A 81 12.45 -18.42 -4.64
N GLU A 82 11.33 -18.75 -5.27
CA GLU A 82 11.25 -18.99 -6.73
C GLU A 82 11.63 -17.73 -7.52
N LEU A 83 11.08 -16.57 -7.16
CA LEU A 83 11.32 -15.29 -7.87
C LEU A 83 12.76 -14.79 -7.73
N LEU A 84 13.42 -15.08 -6.60
CA LEU A 84 14.81 -14.71 -6.37
C LEU A 84 15.81 -15.74 -6.90
N GLY A 85 15.35 -16.95 -7.23
CA GLY A 85 16.23 -18.06 -7.61
C GLY A 85 17.18 -18.49 -6.49
N ARG A 86 16.79 -18.28 -5.22
CA ARG A 86 17.61 -18.60 -4.04
C ARG A 86 16.73 -18.96 -2.83
N PRO A 87 17.26 -19.68 -1.83
CA PRO A 87 16.51 -19.99 -0.62
C PRO A 87 16.08 -18.72 0.13
N VAL A 88 14.83 -18.72 0.60
CA VAL A 88 14.33 -17.76 1.59
C VAL A 88 14.06 -18.53 2.88
N VAL A 89 14.73 -18.14 3.96
CA VAL A 89 14.52 -18.74 5.28
C VAL A 89 13.23 -18.19 5.85
N PHE A 90 12.28 -19.06 6.20
CA PHE A 90 11.06 -18.65 6.88
C PHE A 90 11.21 -18.82 8.39
N ALA A 91 11.08 -17.74 9.15
CA ALA A 91 11.20 -17.77 10.60
C ALA A 91 9.92 -18.35 11.25
N PRO A 92 10.02 -19.04 12.39
CA PRO A 92 8.85 -19.64 13.07
C PRO A 92 7.90 -18.60 13.69
N ASP A 93 8.38 -17.36 13.82
CA ASP A 93 7.67 -16.20 14.38
C ASP A 93 8.30 -14.89 13.84
N CYS A 94 7.82 -13.72 14.26
CA CYS A 94 8.40 -12.41 13.93
C CYS A 94 9.22 -11.77 15.06
N ILE A 95 9.21 -12.35 16.27
CA ILE A 95 9.97 -11.90 17.43
C ILE A 95 10.41 -13.10 18.29
N GLY A 96 11.28 -12.86 19.27
CA GLY A 96 11.69 -13.86 20.26
C GLY A 96 13.11 -14.37 20.04
N GLU A 97 13.68 -15.00 21.07
CA GLU A 97 15.10 -15.41 21.09
C GLU A 97 15.47 -16.37 19.95
N GLU A 98 14.55 -17.26 19.57
CA GLU A 98 14.76 -18.16 18.43
C GLU A 98 14.90 -17.40 17.10
N VAL A 99 14.06 -16.38 16.88
CA VAL A 99 14.09 -15.54 15.68
C VAL A 99 15.34 -14.67 15.68
N GLU A 100 15.69 -14.06 16.82
CA GLU A 100 16.91 -13.26 16.97
C GLU A 100 18.16 -14.07 16.64
N ARG A 101 18.26 -15.30 17.18
CA ARG A 101 19.37 -16.22 16.89
C ARG A 101 19.39 -16.64 15.41
N LEU A 102 18.25 -17.05 14.85
CA LEU A 102 18.12 -17.46 13.46
C LEU A 102 18.60 -16.35 12.50
N VAL A 103 18.24 -15.10 12.78
CA VAL A 103 18.66 -13.93 11.99
C VAL A 103 20.15 -13.63 12.17
N ALA A 104 20.68 -13.73 13.39
CA ALA A 104 22.09 -13.44 13.69
C ALA A 104 23.06 -14.45 13.04
N GLU A 105 22.62 -15.69 12.84
CA GLU A 105 23.44 -16.76 12.23
C GLU A 105 23.44 -16.72 10.70
N GLN A 106 22.64 -15.84 10.07
CA GLN A 106 22.57 -15.77 8.61
C GLN A 106 23.83 -15.14 8.00
N PRO A 107 24.42 -15.76 6.96
CA PRO A 107 25.52 -15.16 6.24
C PRO A 107 25.07 -13.95 5.39
N PRO A 108 25.98 -13.02 5.06
CA PRO A 108 25.73 -11.96 4.09
C PRO A 108 25.13 -12.48 2.78
N GLY A 109 24.09 -11.81 2.27
CA GLY A 109 23.35 -12.22 1.07
C GLY A 109 22.16 -13.17 1.33
N SER A 110 21.92 -13.55 2.59
CA SER A 110 20.73 -14.30 3.00
C SER A 110 19.46 -13.44 3.02
N VAL A 111 18.32 -14.12 2.87
CA VAL A 111 16.98 -13.54 3.00
C VAL A 111 16.19 -14.34 4.02
N VAL A 112 15.70 -13.66 5.05
CA VAL A 112 14.77 -14.20 6.06
C VAL A 112 13.42 -13.53 5.90
N LEU A 113 12.34 -14.30 5.85
CA LEU A 113 10.98 -13.79 5.97
C LEU A 113 10.44 -14.13 7.37
N LEU A 114 10.10 -13.09 8.12
CA LEU A 114 9.41 -13.22 9.41
C LEU A 114 7.97 -13.68 9.21
N GLU A 115 7.39 -14.28 10.24
CA GLU A 115 5.96 -14.57 10.25
C GLU A 115 5.13 -13.28 10.31
N ASN A 116 3.82 -13.39 10.05
CA ASN A 116 2.87 -12.30 9.97
C ASN A 116 2.86 -11.42 11.22
N VAL A 117 3.31 -10.17 11.08
CA VAL A 117 3.39 -9.21 12.19
C VAL A 117 2.04 -8.94 12.87
N ARG A 118 0.91 -9.14 12.17
CA ARG A 118 -0.43 -8.96 12.74
C ARG A 118 -0.92 -10.12 13.60
N PHE A 119 -0.12 -11.19 13.76
CA PHE A 119 -0.39 -12.19 14.81
C PHE A 119 -0.26 -11.61 16.22
N TYR A 120 0.38 -10.45 16.35
CA TYR A 120 0.49 -9.69 17.59
C TYR A 120 -0.47 -8.50 17.58
N PRO A 121 -1.38 -8.36 18.57
CA PRO A 121 -2.26 -7.20 18.67
C PRO A 121 -1.49 -5.88 18.87
N GLU A 122 -0.27 -5.95 19.36
CA GLU A 122 0.68 -4.85 19.56
C GLU A 122 1.04 -4.12 18.26
N GLU A 123 1.05 -4.84 17.13
CA GLU A 123 1.41 -4.29 15.81
C GLU A 123 0.52 -3.11 15.42
N GLU A 124 -0.80 -3.30 15.45
CA GLU A 124 -1.76 -2.27 15.03
C GLU A 124 -1.89 -1.15 16.06
N LYS A 125 -1.44 -1.39 17.30
CA LYS A 125 -1.39 -0.39 18.37
C LYS A 125 -0.10 0.44 18.36
N ASN A 126 0.85 0.12 17.49
CA ASN A 126 2.18 0.72 17.47
C ASN A 126 2.87 0.64 18.83
N ASP A 127 2.77 -0.52 19.49
CA ASP A 127 3.32 -0.69 20.83
C ASP A 127 4.85 -0.49 20.83
N PRO A 128 5.39 0.37 21.71
CA PRO A 128 6.82 0.66 21.77
C PRO A 128 7.69 -0.56 22.06
N GLU A 129 7.25 -1.48 22.92
CA GLU A 129 8.04 -2.66 23.30
C GLU A 129 8.06 -3.69 22.16
N PHE A 130 6.95 -3.86 21.45
CA PHE A 130 6.91 -4.67 20.24
C PHE A 130 7.78 -4.08 19.14
N ALA A 131 7.73 -2.77 18.92
CA ALA A 131 8.60 -2.08 17.97
C ALA A 131 10.10 -2.25 18.30
N LYS A 132 10.49 -2.17 19.59
CA LYS A 132 11.87 -2.45 20.04
C LYS A 132 12.29 -3.89 19.74
N LYS A 133 11.40 -4.87 19.95
CA LYS A 133 11.68 -6.29 19.63
C LYS A 133 11.93 -6.48 18.14
N LEU A 134 11.12 -5.87 17.27
CA LEU A 134 11.37 -5.88 15.82
C LEU A 134 12.70 -5.19 15.48
N ALA A 135 13.01 -4.08 16.17
CA ALA A 135 14.23 -3.32 15.92
C ALA A 135 15.51 -4.10 16.25
N ARG A 136 15.47 -5.08 17.16
CA ARG A 136 16.64 -5.94 17.45
C ARG A 136 17.07 -6.82 16.27
N LEU A 137 16.18 -7.01 15.29
CA LEU A 137 16.42 -7.87 14.14
C LEU A 137 17.18 -7.15 13.01
N GLY A 138 17.46 -5.85 13.13
CA GLY A 138 18.15 -5.09 12.10
C GLY A 138 18.90 -3.87 12.62
N GLU A 139 19.87 -3.41 11.85
CA GLU A 139 20.63 -2.19 12.09
C GLU A 139 20.12 -1.02 11.22
N ILE A 140 19.45 -1.37 10.13
CA ILE A 140 18.93 -0.45 9.12
C ILE A 140 17.46 -0.77 8.88
N PHE A 141 16.62 0.26 8.87
CA PHE A 141 15.22 0.17 8.49
C PHE A 141 15.03 0.57 7.03
N VAL A 142 14.42 -0.31 6.25
CA VAL A 142 13.95 0.00 4.88
C VAL A 142 12.44 -0.14 4.85
N ASN A 143 11.74 0.94 4.52
CA ASN A 143 10.31 0.87 4.27
C ASN A 143 10.06 0.79 2.76
N ASP A 144 9.53 -0.34 2.31
CA ASP A 144 9.16 -0.59 0.92
C ASP A 144 7.66 -0.96 0.76
N ALA A 145 6.84 -0.57 1.75
CA ALA A 145 5.42 -0.88 1.83
C ALA A 145 4.54 0.38 1.87
N PHE A 146 4.53 1.14 0.76
CA PHE A 146 3.76 2.39 0.62
C PHE A 146 2.27 2.22 1.00
N GLY A 147 1.65 1.10 0.59
CA GLY A 147 0.25 0.79 0.89
C GLY A 147 -0.09 0.72 2.38
N THR A 148 0.90 0.56 3.27
CA THR A 148 0.71 0.60 4.73
C THR A 148 1.32 1.81 5.42
N ALA A 149 2.01 2.69 4.70
CA ALA A 149 2.70 3.84 5.26
C ALA A 149 1.75 4.91 5.85
N HIS A 150 0.48 4.91 5.42
CA HIS A 150 -0.56 5.79 5.97
C HIS A 150 -1.02 5.39 7.39
N ARG A 151 -0.56 4.26 7.93
CA ARG A 151 -0.89 3.79 9.28
C ARG A 151 0.36 3.80 10.14
N ALA A 152 0.25 4.34 11.35
CA ALA A 152 1.29 4.24 12.35
C ALA A 152 1.19 2.87 13.04
N HIS A 153 1.84 1.84 12.49
CA HIS A 153 1.98 0.53 13.14
C HIS A 153 3.42 0.30 13.60
N ALA A 154 3.66 -0.68 14.46
CA ALA A 154 4.99 -0.98 14.97
C ALA A 154 5.97 -1.34 13.84
N SER A 155 5.59 -2.20 12.89
CA SER A 155 6.44 -2.61 11.77
C SER A 155 6.65 -1.55 10.67
N THR A 156 5.89 -0.45 10.68
CA THR A 156 5.91 0.58 9.62
C THR A 156 6.47 1.91 10.11
N ARG A 157 6.11 2.31 11.34
CA ARG A 157 6.47 3.60 11.96
C ARG A 157 7.27 3.39 13.24
N GLY A 158 6.81 2.54 14.16
CA GLY A 158 7.42 2.40 15.49
C GLY A 158 8.86 1.89 15.45
N VAL A 159 9.15 0.89 14.62
CA VAL A 159 10.49 0.31 14.47
C VAL A 159 11.53 1.35 14.01
N ALA A 160 11.09 2.35 13.24
CA ALA A 160 11.96 3.42 12.73
C ALA A 160 12.47 4.38 13.82
N ASP A 161 11.82 4.43 15.00
CA ASP A 161 12.30 5.22 16.15
C ASP A 161 13.53 4.59 16.82
N TYR A 162 13.76 3.30 16.60
CA TYR A 162 14.81 2.52 17.26
C TYR A 162 15.96 2.13 16.34
N MET A 163 15.92 2.55 15.07
CA MET A 163 16.99 2.30 14.11
C MET A 163 17.63 3.62 13.66
N PRO A 164 18.98 3.71 13.69
CA PRO A 164 19.69 4.95 13.36
C PRO A 164 19.57 5.31 11.88
N VAL A 165 19.50 4.30 11.00
CA VAL A 165 19.40 4.48 9.55
C VAL A 165 18.02 4.03 9.11
N ARG A 166 17.29 4.93 8.43
CA ARG A 166 15.95 4.71 7.90
C ARG A 166 15.86 5.26 6.48
N VAL A 167 15.53 4.39 5.53
CA VAL A 167 15.48 4.76 4.11
C VAL A 167 14.26 4.13 3.42
N ALA A 168 13.94 4.64 2.24
CA ALA A 168 12.94 4.07 1.36
C ALA A 168 13.54 2.93 0.50
N GLY A 169 12.76 1.87 0.27
CA GLY A 169 13.03 0.94 -0.83
C GLY A 169 12.61 1.52 -2.18
N PHE A 170 12.83 0.79 -3.26
CA PHE A 170 12.55 1.28 -4.62
C PHE A 170 11.06 1.44 -4.92
N LEU A 171 10.19 0.59 -4.36
CA LEU A 171 8.74 0.73 -4.52
C LEU A 171 8.29 2.00 -3.80
N MET A 172 8.68 2.17 -2.54
CA MET A 172 8.37 3.36 -1.76
C MET A 172 8.86 4.65 -2.45
N GLN A 173 10.11 4.64 -2.93
CA GLN A 173 10.69 5.76 -3.68
C GLN A 173 9.82 6.08 -4.90
N LYS A 174 9.52 5.08 -5.73
CA LYS A 174 8.74 5.28 -6.96
C LYS A 174 7.37 5.88 -6.68
N GLU A 175 6.66 5.39 -5.66
CA GLU A 175 5.34 5.90 -5.28
C GLU A 175 5.42 7.36 -4.82
N VAL A 176 6.39 7.69 -3.97
CA VAL A 176 6.57 9.06 -3.46
C VAL A 176 7.02 10.02 -4.56
N ASP A 177 7.92 9.60 -5.44
CA ASP A 177 8.37 10.41 -6.58
C ASP A 177 7.21 10.67 -7.54
N THR A 178 6.41 9.64 -7.86
CA THR A 178 5.27 9.74 -8.78
C THR A 178 4.18 10.65 -8.21
N MET A 179 3.75 10.39 -6.97
CA MET A 179 2.72 11.20 -6.31
C MET A 179 3.22 12.61 -5.99
N GLY A 180 4.48 12.74 -5.57
CA GLY A 180 5.13 14.00 -5.28
C GLY A 180 5.19 14.88 -6.51
N LYS A 181 5.68 14.36 -7.64
CA LYS A 181 5.71 15.08 -8.92
C LYS A 181 4.29 15.50 -9.34
N ALA A 182 3.34 14.57 -9.34
CA ALA A 182 1.95 14.86 -9.74
C ALA A 182 1.27 15.93 -8.85
N LEU A 183 1.67 16.08 -7.59
CA LEU A 183 1.03 17.02 -6.66
C LEU A 183 1.76 18.36 -6.49
N SER A 184 3.05 18.44 -6.84
CA SER A 184 3.87 19.64 -6.62
C SER A 184 4.23 20.37 -7.92
N ASP A 185 4.63 19.64 -8.95
CA ASP A 185 5.01 20.19 -10.25
C ASP A 185 4.61 19.19 -11.37
N PRO A 186 3.30 19.07 -11.64
CA PRO A 186 2.81 18.13 -12.64
C PRO A 186 3.12 18.62 -14.05
N ASP A 187 3.54 17.69 -14.92
CA ASP A 187 3.61 17.95 -16.36
C ASP A 187 2.20 18.31 -16.87
N ARG A 188 2.08 19.36 -17.69
CA ARG A 188 0.79 19.86 -18.20
C ARG A 188 0.58 19.50 -19.67
N PRO A 189 -0.66 19.17 -20.10
CA PRO A 189 -1.89 19.20 -19.30
C PRO A 189 -2.01 18.06 -18.28
N PHE A 190 -2.29 18.39 -17.03
CA PHE A 190 -2.51 17.45 -15.94
C PHE A 190 -3.99 17.15 -15.77
N VAL A 191 -4.38 15.93 -16.13
CA VAL A 191 -5.77 15.45 -16.06
C VAL A 191 -5.88 14.37 -14.98
N ALA A 192 -6.83 14.55 -14.06
CA ALA A 192 -7.18 13.51 -13.09
C ALA A 192 -8.51 12.85 -13.45
N VAL A 193 -8.59 11.53 -13.25
CA VAL A 193 -9.82 10.75 -13.39
C VAL A 193 -10.20 10.19 -12.03
N ILE A 194 -11.38 10.53 -11.54
CA ILE A 194 -11.90 10.05 -10.26
C ILE A 194 -13.21 9.30 -10.50
N GLY A 195 -13.27 8.09 -9.98
CA GLY A 195 -14.49 7.30 -9.97
C GLY A 195 -14.72 6.64 -8.61
N GLY A 196 -15.69 5.73 -8.60
CA GLY A 196 -16.12 5.03 -7.39
C GLY A 196 -17.62 5.15 -7.19
N ALA A 197 -18.12 4.55 -6.12
CA ALA A 197 -19.54 4.52 -5.82
C ALA A 197 -20.02 5.80 -5.12
N LYS A 198 -19.19 6.38 -4.25
CA LYS A 198 -19.58 7.46 -3.34
C LYS A 198 -18.71 8.70 -3.49
N VAL A 199 -19.33 9.87 -3.51
CA VAL A 199 -18.69 11.18 -3.46
C VAL A 199 -18.03 11.40 -2.10
N SER A 200 -18.70 11.01 -1.01
CA SER A 200 -18.22 11.24 0.36
C SER A 200 -16.78 10.76 0.61
N ASP A 201 -16.42 9.61 0.05
CA ASP A 201 -15.06 9.03 0.14
C ASP A 201 -13.99 9.78 -0.67
N LYS A 202 -14.37 10.80 -1.45
CA LYS A 202 -13.53 11.45 -2.47
C LYS A 202 -13.55 12.98 -2.44
N ILE A 203 -14.38 13.61 -1.60
CA ILE A 203 -14.50 15.08 -1.50
C ILE A 203 -13.14 15.74 -1.31
N LEU A 204 -12.39 15.35 -0.28
CA LEU A 204 -11.08 15.94 0.02
C LEU A 204 -10.06 15.76 -1.13
N VAL A 205 -10.13 14.63 -1.84
CA VAL A 205 -9.26 14.34 -2.99
C VAL A 205 -9.61 15.26 -4.15
N ILE A 206 -10.91 15.43 -4.44
CA ILE A 206 -11.40 16.36 -5.47
C ILE A 206 -10.96 17.79 -5.13
N GLU A 207 -11.19 18.24 -3.90
CA GLU A 207 -10.86 19.62 -3.48
C GLU A 207 -9.38 19.93 -3.65
N ASN A 208 -8.50 19.02 -3.23
CA ASN A 208 -7.05 19.17 -3.40
C ASN A 208 -6.65 19.15 -4.87
N LEU A 209 -7.20 18.22 -5.67
CA LEU A 209 -6.84 18.09 -7.08
C LEU A 209 -7.34 19.25 -7.94
N LEU A 210 -8.52 19.83 -7.65
CA LEU A 210 -9.04 20.99 -8.38
C LEU A 210 -8.08 22.19 -8.39
N THR A 211 -7.26 22.33 -7.35
CA THR A 211 -6.23 23.38 -7.27
C THR A 211 -5.02 23.12 -8.17
N LYS A 212 -4.85 21.89 -8.68
CA LYS A 212 -3.63 21.43 -9.36
C LYS A 212 -3.88 21.04 -10.82
N VAL A 213 -5.00 20.39 -11.10
CA VAL A 213 -5.32 19.84 -12.43
C VAL A 213 -5.81 20.92 -13.41
N ASP A 214 -5.59 20.65 -14.70
CA ASP A 214 -6.18 21.38 -15.82
C ASP A 214 -7.61 20.87 -16.11
N ARG A 215 -7.83 19.56 -15.97
CA ARG A 215 -9.13 18.90 -16.09
C ARG A 215 -9.31 17.82 -15.02
N LEU A 216 -10.54 17.67 -14.54
CA LEU A 216 -10.97 16.65 -13.60
C LEU A 216 -12.16 15.89 -14.21
N ILE A 217 -11.95 14.63 -14.56
CA ILE A 217 -13.00 13.76 -15.09
C ILE A 217 -13.61 12.97 -13.92
N ILE A 218 -14.93 13.05 -13.77
CA ILE A 218 -15.67 12.30 -12.74
C ILE A 218 -16.52 11.23 -13.42
N GLY A 219 -16.39 9.98 -12.98
CA GLY A 219 -17.15 8.84 -13.49
C GLY A 219 -17.64 7.92 -12.38
N GLY A 220 -18.21 6.76 -12.77
CA GLY A 220 -18.76 5.78 -11.83
C GLY A 220 -20.04 6.24 -11.12
N GLY A 221 -20.45 5.51 -10.09
CA GLY A 221 -21.70 5.79 -9.35
C GLY A 221 -21.73 7.19 -8.73
N MET A 222 -20.58 7.71 -8.31
CA MET A 222 -20.48 9.04 -7.70
C MET A 222 -20.81 10.18 -8.66
N ALA A 223 -20.66 9.99 -9.98
CA ALA A 223 -21.02 11.00 -10.97
C ALA A 223 -22.52 11.33 -10.94
N ASN A 224 -23.37 10.39 -10.51
CA ASN A 224 -24.82 10.61 -10.41
C ASN A 224 -25.16 11.71 -9.40
N THR A 225 -24.44 11.83 -8.28
CA THR A 225 -24.66 12.95 -7.33
C THR A 225 -24.31 14.30 -7.95
N PHE A 226 -23.29 14.37 -8.81
CA PHE A 226 -22.97 15.60 -9.56
C PHE A 226 -24.02 15.91 -10.64
N LEU A 227 -24.51 14.90 -11.34
CA LEU A 227 -25.61 15.07 -12.31
C LEU A 227 -26.90 15.52 -11.61
N ARG A 228 -27.21 14.95 -10.44
CA ARG A 228 -28.31 15.38 -9.57
C ARG A 228 -28.15 16.85 -9.15
N ALA A 229 -26.94 17.27 -8.77
CA ALA A 229 -26.64 18.65 -8.41
C ALA A 229 -26.84 19.65 -9.57
N LYS A 230 -26.66 19.20 -10.82
CA LYS A 230 -27.00 19.95 -12.05
C LYS A 230 -28.49 19.92 -12.41
N GLY A 231 -29.33 19.22 -11.65
CA GLY A 231 -30.77 19.14 -11.85
C GLY A 231 -31.23 18.00 -12.77
N TYR A 232 -30.35 17.07 -13.15
CA TYR A 232 -30.76 15.92 -13.96
C TYR A 232 -31.52 14.88 -13.11
N ALA A 233 -32.50 14.22 -13.73
CA ALA A 233 -33.16 13.07 -13.14
C ALA A 233 -32.24 11.84 -13.20
N THR A 234 -32.01 11.21 -12.04
CA THR A 234 -31.08 10.08 -11.90
C THR A 234 -31.79 8.74 -11.72
N GLY A 235 -33.12 8.70 -11.72
CA GLY A 235 -33.88 7.46 -11.53
C GLY A 235 -33.48 6.73 -10.25
N LYS A 236 -33.11 5.44 -10.39
CA LYS A 236 -32.66 4.58 -9.29
C LYS A 236 -31.12 4.56 -9.11
N SER A 237 -30.39 5.38 -9.85
CA SER A 237 -28.93 5.44 -9.73
C SER A 237 -28.51 5.84 -8.32
N LEU A 238 -27.34 5.34 -7.88
CA LEU A 238 -26.79 5.65 -6.57
C LEU A 238 -26.51 7.15 -6.44
N VAL A 239 -27.22 7.82 -5.53
CA VAL A 239 -27.04 9.24 -5.21
C VAL A 239 -26.93 9.41 -3.70
N GLU A 240 -25.88 10.07 -3.25
CA GLU A 240 -25.77 10.58 -1.87
C GLU A 240 -26.51 11.92 -1.75
N GLU A 241 -27.79 11.88 -1.39
CA GLU A 241 -28.65 13.07 -1.31
C GLU A 241 -28.12 14.10 -0.30
N ASP A 242 -27.48 13.66 0.79
CA ASP A 242 -26.82 14.53 1.79
C ASP A 242 -25.55 15.22 1.27
N ARG A 243 -25.08 14.86 0.06
CA ARG A 243 -23.88 15.43 -0.59
C ARG A 243 -24.18 16.19 -1.87
N VAL A 244 -25.45 16.33 -2.26
CA VAL A 244 -25.83 17.08 -3.47
C VAL A 244 -25.41 18.54 -3.38
N ASP A 245 -25.58 19.17 -2.22
CA ASP A 245 -25.15 20.56 -2.02
C ASP A 245 -23.64 20.71 -2.12
N THR A 246 -22.88 19.80 -1.48
CA THR A 246 -21.42 19.77 -1.62
C THR A 246 -20.98 19.54 -3.06
N ALA A 247 -21.64 18.65 -3.81
CA ALA A 247 -21.35 18.44 -5.23
C ALA A 247 -21.61 19.71 -6.05
N ARG A 248 -22.66 20.48 -5.72
CA ARG A 248 -22.95 21.77 -6.35
C ARG A 248 -21.85 22.80 -6.07
N GLU A 249 -21.38 22.88 -4.83
CA GLU A 249 -20.26 23.74 -4.45
C GLU A 249 -18.98 23.37 -5.21
N LEU A 250 -18.67 22.07 -5.32
CA LEU A 250 -17.52 21.59 -6.08
C LEU A 250 -17.63 21.91 -7.58
N LEU A 251 -18.82 21.80 -8.18
CA LEU A 251 -19.07 22.21 -9.57
C LEU A 251 -18.85 23.71 -9.76
N ALA A 252 -19.33 24.53 -8.83
CA ALA A 252 -19.12 25.98 -8.86
C ALA A 252 -17.63 26.33 -8.72
N LYS A 253 -16.90 25.65 -7.83
CA LYS A 253 -15.46 25.84 -7.61
C LYS A 253 -14.60 25.36 -8.78
N GLY A 254 -14.97 24.23 -9.38
CA GLY A 254 -14.22 23.60 -10.46
C GLY A 254 -14.52 24.17 -11.85
N GLY A 255 -15.70 24.74 -12.05
CA GLY A 255 -16.09 25.35 -13.32
C GLY A 255 -15.93 24.40 -14.51
N ASP A 256 -15.31 24.89 -15.58
CA ASP A 256 -15.03 24.14 -16.81
C ASP A 256 -13.98 23.03 -16.64
N LYS A 257 -13.27 22.99 -15.51
CA LYS A 257 -12.32 21.92 -15.23
C LYS A 257 -13.01 20.59 -14.99
N ILE A 258 -14.22 20.60 -14.43
CA ILE A 258 -14.93 19.36 -14.09
C ILE A 258 -15.69 18.85 -15.32
N LEU A 259 -15.29 17.67 -15.78
CA LEU A 259 -15.92 16.95 -16.87
C LEU A 259 -16.77 15.81 -16.28
N LEU A 260 -18.06 15.82 -16.60
CA LEU A 260 -19.02 14.79 -16.23
C LEU A 260 -19.36 13.93 -17.46
N PRO A 261 -19.91 12.72 -17.28
CA PRO A 261 -20.38 11.90 -18.38
C PRO A 261 -21.46 12.63 -19.19
N THR A 262 -21.37 12.55 -20.52
CA THR A 262 -22.34 13.12 -21.45
C THR A 262 -23.48 12.17 -21.79
N ASP A 263 -23.22 10.88 -21.62
CA ASP A 263 -24.10 9.75 -21.81
C ASP A 263 -23.87 8.72 -20.70
N LEU A 264 -24.81 7.80 -20.54
CA LEU A 264 -24.81 6.77 -19.51
C LEU A 264 -25.38 5.50 -20.12
N VAL A 265 -24.81 4.36 -19.74
CA VAL A 265 -25.46 3.06 -19.93
C VAL A 265 -26.30 2.77 -18.69
N VAL A 266 -27.60 2.56 -18.87
CA VAL A 266 -28.56 2.32 -17.79
C VAL A 266 -29.20 0.94 -17.91
N ALA A 267 -29.56 0.32 -16.78
CA ALA A 267 -30.22 -0.97 -16.74
C ALA A 267 -31.49 -0.93 -15.87
N SER A 268 -32.42 -1.84 -16.14
CA SER A 268 -33.66 -1.98 -15.33
C SER A 268 -33.39 -2.53 -13.92
N GLU A 269 -32.35 -3.36 -13.78
CA GLU A 269 -31.97 -4.07 -12.55
C GLU A 269 -30.44 -4.15 -12.37
N PHE A 270 -29.99 -4.28 -11.12
CA PHE A 270 -28.57 -4.43 -10.79
C PHE A 270 -28.14 -5.90 -10.90
N ARG A 271 -28.05 -6.41 -12.13
CA ARG A 271 -27.69 -7.79 -12.45
C ARG A 271 -26.84 -7.82 -13.72
N ALA A 272 -25.95 -8.81 -13.84
CA ALA A 272 -25.01 -8.89 -14.96
C ALA A 272 -25.71 -9.06 -16.33
N ASP A 273 -26.90 -9.64 -16.34
CA ASP A 273 -27.71 -10.01 -17.49
C ASP A 273 -28.92 -9.07 -17.73
N ALA A 274 -29.01 -7.95 -17.01
CA ALA A 274 -30.11 -7.00 -17.18
C ALA A 274 -30.06 -6.32 -18.56
N GLU A 275 -31.24 -6.02 -19.13
CA GLU A 275 -31.36 -5.25 -20.36
C GLU A 275 -30.78 -3.83 -20.16
N GLN A 276 -29.87 -3.43 -21.04
CA GLN A 276 -29.16 -2.14 -21.00
C GLN A 276 -29.64 -1.21 -22.11
N ARG A 277 -29.59 0.10 -21.86
CA ARG A 277 -29.89 1.17 -22.84
C ARG A 277 -28.93 2.33 -22.68
#